data_AF-A0A5D0RI43-F1
#
_entry.id   AF-A0A5D0RI43-F1
#
_cell.length_a   1.000
_cell.length_b   1.000
_cell.length_c   1.000
_cell.angle_alpha   90.00
_cell.angle_beta   90.00
_cell.angle_gamma   90.00
#
_symmetry.space_group_name_H-M   'P 1'
#
loop_
_entity.id
_entity.type
_entity.pdbx_description
1 polymer ?
#
loop_
_entity_poly.entity_id
_entity_poly.type
_entity_poly.pdbx_seq_one_letter_code
_entity_poly.pdbx_strand_id
1 'polypeptide(L)' 'MKLRIVAGTGIGVVLLVVGVIALVGAVEVLEYSAGAETVAQAFLVPLTLFALAAVGFYFAYAAWRGRD' A
#
# COMPACT_ATOMS: atom_id res chain seq x y z
N MET A 1 -7.96 21.25 -9.89
CA MET A 1 -8.58 20.22 -9.01
C MET A 1 -8.47 18.80 -9.57
N LYS A 2 -8.72 18.56 -10.87
CA LYS A 2 -8.60 17.23 -11.50
C LYS A 2 -7.21 16.58 -11.37
N LEU A 3 -6.13 17.37 -11.51
CA LEU A 3 -4.75 16.89 -11.40
C LEU A 3 -4.40 16.28 -10.03
N ARG A 4 -4.93 16.84 -8.93
CA ARG A 4 -4.65 16.35 -7.56
C ARG A 4 -5.31 14.98 -7.31
N ILE A 5 -6.47 14.74 -7.94
CA ILE A 5 -7.16 13.44 -7.84
C ILE A 5 -6.42 12.39 -8.65
N VAL A 6 -6.04 12.71 -9.90
CA VAL A 6 -5.27 11.80 -10.75
C VAL A 6 -3.93 11.45 -10.10
N ALA A 7 -3.23 12.43 -9.54
CA ALA A 7 -1.97 12.20 -8.82
C ALA A 7 -2.18 11.33 -7.56
N GLY A 8 -3.20 11.61 -6.74
CA GLY A 8 -3.49 10.83 -5.54
C GLY A 8 -3.88 9.38 -5.84
N THR A 9 -4.73 9.16 -6.84
CA THR A 9 -5.08 7.81 -7.31
C THR A 9 -3.88 7.09 -7.93
N GLY A 10 -3.08 7.79 -8.75
CA GLY A 10 -1.88 7.21 -9.36
C GLY A 10 -0.85 6.77 -8.33
N ILE A 11 -0.55 7.61 -7.34
CA ILE A 11 0.34 7.26 -6.22
C ILE A 11 -0.23 6.08 -5.42
N GLY A 12 -1.53 6.08 -5.13
CA GLY A 12 -2.18 4.96 -4.43
C GLY A 12 -2.04 3.64 -5.18
N VAL A 13 -2.19 3.64 -6.50
CA VAL A 13 -2.01 2.44 -7.33
C VAL A 13 -0.56 1.96 -7.30
N VAL A 14 0.41 2.87 -7.43
CA VAL A 14 1.84 2.50 -7.35
C VAL A 14 2.18 1.88 -6.01
N LEU A 15 1.73 2.50 -4.90
CA LEU A 15 1.95 1.96 -3.56
C LEU A 15 1.31 0.58 -3.38
N LEU A 16 0.14 0.35 -3.96
CA LEU A 16 -0.53 -0.94 -3.91
C LEU A 16 0.25 -2.02 -4.68
N VAL A 17 0.74 -1.71 -5.89
CA VAL A 17 1.58 -2.62 -6.67
C VAL A 17 2.88 -2.96 -5.92
N VAL A 18 3.57 -1.95 -5.39
CA VAL A 18 4.81 -2.19 -4.62
C VAL A 18 4.51 -2.97 -3.34
N GLY A 19 3.38 -2.72 -2.68
CA GLY A 19 2.94 -3.48 -1.51
C GLY A 19 2.69 -4.95 -1.82
N VAL A 20 2.11 -5.27 -2.99
CA VAL A 20 1.92 -6.67 -3.44
C VAL A 20 3.27 -7.34 -3.68
N ILE A 21 4.22 -6.66 -4.35
CA ILE A 21 5.57 -7.21 -4.57
C ILE A 21 6.27 -7.48 -3.24
N ALA A 22 6.21 -6.54 -2.29
CA ALA A 22 6.79 -6.70 -0.97
C ALA A 22 6.12 -7.85 -0.19
N LEU A 23 4.81 -8.05 -0.36
CA LEU A 23 4.08 -9.14 0.26
C LEU A 23 4.53 -10.51 -0.25
N VAL A 24 4.82 -10.65 -1.55
CA VAL A 24 5.37 -11.88 -2.13
C VAL A 24 6.69 -12.23 -1.43
N GLY A 25 7.62 -11.28 -1.31
CA GLY A 25 8.88 -11.51 -0.60
C GLY A 25 8.68 -11.84 0.90
N ALA A 26 7.68 -11.25 1.55
CA ALA A 26 7.37 -11.58 2.94
C ALA A 26 6.81 -13.00 3.12
N VAL A 27 6.05 -13.50 2.14
CA VAL A 27 5.56 -14.89 2.11
C VAL A 27 6.71 -15.86 1.92
N GLU A 28 7.70 -15.55 1.07
CA GLU A 28 8.91 -16.39 0.93
C GLU A 28 9.66 -16.54 2.28
N VAL A 29 9.71 -15.48 3.10
CA VAL A 29 10.32 -15.54 4.45
C VAL A 29 9.57 -16.50 5.39
N LEU A 30 8.24 -16.58 5.29
CA LEU A 30 7.44 -17.57 6.03
C LEU A 30 7.78 -19.00 5.63
N GLU A 31 7.93 -19.24 4.32
CA GLU A 31 8.21 -20.58 3.78
C GLU A 31 9.59 -21.09 4.20
N TYR A 32 10.56 -20.20 4.41
CA TYR A 32 11.90 -20.55 4.92
C TYR A 32 11.96 -20.91 6.41
N SER A 33 10.82 -21.04 7.11
CA SER A 33 10.75 -21.31 8.56
C SER A 33 11.53 -20.27 9.39
N ALA A 34 11.48 -19.01 8.98
CA ALA A 34 12.09 -17.92 9.72
C ALA A 34 11.44 -17.77 11.11
N GLY A 35 12.22 -17.28 12.08
CA GLY A 35 11.69 -16.97 13.41
C GLY A 35 10.55 -15.95 13.36
N ALA A 36 9.65 -15.99 14.35
CA ALA A 36 8.46 -15.13 14.39
C ALA A 36 8.77 -13.62 14.26
N GLU A 37 9.90 -13.17 14.80
CA GLU A 37 10.36 -11.79 14.68
C GLU A 37 10.71 -11.42 13.23
N THR A 38 11.44 -12.29 12.52
CA THR A 38 11.80 -12.08 11.11
C THR A 38 10.56 -12.03 10.22
N VAL A 39 9.59 -12.91 10.49
CA VAL A 39 8.29 -12.88 9.80
C VAL A 39 7.58 -11.56 10.07
N ALA A 40 7.45 -11.14 11.33
CA ALA A 40 6.78 -9.87 11.67
C ALA A 40 7.42 -8.68 10.95
N GLN A 41 8.76 -8.62 10.91
CA GLN A 41 9.49 -7.56 10.21
C GLN A 41 9.26 -7.59 8.70
N ALA A 42 9.22 -8.78 8.08
CA ALA A 42 8.98 -8.92 6.64
C ALA A 42 7.61 -8.39 6.22
N PHE A 43 6.58 -8.54 7.07
CA PHE A 43 5.23 -8.07 6.80
C PHE A 43 5.02 -6.57 7.08
N LEU A 44 5.92 -5.88 7.80
CA LEU A 44 5.75 -4.46 8.11
C LEU A 44 5.75 -3.58 6.86
N VAL A 45 6.64 -3.87 5.91
CA VAL A 45 6.77 -3.10 4.66
C VAL A 45 5.49 -3.18 3.80
N PRO A 46 4.99 -4.37 3.41
CA PRO A 46 3.76 -4.46 2.63
C PRO A 46 2.55 -3.87 3.37
N LEU A 47 2.45 -4.08 4.69
CA LEU A 47 1.35 -3.52 5.49
C LEU A 47 1.35 -1.99 5.46
N THR A 48 2.52 -1.38 5.60
CA THR A 48 2.66 0.08 5.57
C THR A 48 2.30 0.65 4.20
N LEU A 49 2.73 -0.01 3.13
CA LEU A 49 2.42 0.40 1.76
C LEU A 49 0.92 0.33 1.47
N PHE A 50 0.23 -0.71 1.92
CA PHE A 50 -1.22 -0.80 1.79
C PHE A 50 -1.95 0.26 2.59
N ALA A 51 -1.51 0.55 3.82
CA ALA A 51 -2.09 1.62 4.63
C ALA A 51 -1.93 2.99 3.94
N LEU A 52 -0.75 3.29 3.40
CA LEU A 52 -0.51 4.53 2.67
C LEU A 52 -1.32 4.61 1.37
N ALA A 53 -1.46 3.49 0.65
CA ALA A 53 -2.31 3.42 -0.54
C ALA A 53 -3.78 3.71 -0.20
N ALA A 54 -4.31 3.09 0.87
CA ALA A 54 -5.68 3.31 1.34
C ALA A 54 -5.93 4.77 1.73
N VAL A 55 -4.98 5.39 2.45
CA VAL A 55 -5.05 6.81 2.80
C VAL A 55 -5.04 7.69 1.54
N GLY A 56 -4.17 7.39 0.57
CA GLY A 56 -4.12 8.10 -0.71
C GLY A 56 -5.44 8.03 -1.48
N PHE A 57 -6.04 6.84 -1.57
CA PHE A 57 -7.34 6.64 -2.20
C PHE A 57 -8.47 7.34 -1.46
N TYR A 58 -8.46 7.32 -0.13
CA TYR A 58 -9.45 8.02 0.68
C TYR A 58 -9.45 9.53 0.40
N PHE A 59 -8.27 10.16 0.38
CA PHE A 59 -8.18 11.59 0.07
C PHE A 59 -8.57 11.91 -1.37
N ALA A 60 -8.20 11.05 -2.33
CA ALA A 60 -8.62 11.20 -3.72
C ALA A 60 -10.15 11.11 -3.85
N TYR A 61 -10.78 10.17 -3.15
CA TYR A 61 -12.22 10.00 -3.11
C TYR A 61 -12.93 11.18 -2.44
N ALA A 62 -12.47 11.61 -1.26
CA ALA A 62 -13.03 12.77 -0.56
C ALA A 62 -12.95 14.05 -1.41
N ALA A 63 -11.82 14.27 -2.09
CA ALA A 63 -11.65 15.39 -3.01
C ALA A 63 -12.52 15.30 -4.27
N TRP A 64 -12.95 14.09 -4.66
CA TRP A 64 -13.88 13.88 -5.76
C TRP A 64 -15.32 14.19 -5.32
N ARG A 65 -15.74 13.63 -4.19
CA ARG A 65 -17.07 13.84 -3.60
C ARG A 65 -17.35 15.29 -3.20
N GLY A 66 -16.33 16.04 -2.78
CA GLY A 66 -16.46 17.47 -2.47
C GLY A 66 -16.53 18.38 -3.71
N ARG A 67 -16.59 17.82 -4.93
CA ARG A 67 -16.85 18.58 -6.17
C ARG A 67 -18.30 18.55 -6.63
N ASP A 68 -19.10 17.62 -6.08
CA ASP A 68 -20.54 17.50 -6.34
C ASP A 68 -21.32 18.33 -5.31
#